data_AF-A0A0D0DKS9-F1
#
_entry.id   AF-A0A0D0DKS9-F1
#
_cell.length_a   1.000
_cell.length_b   1.000
_cell.length_c   1.000
_cell.angle_alpha   90.00
_cell.angle_beta   90.00
_cell.angle_gamma   90.00
#
_symmetry.space_group_name_H-M   'P 1'
#
loop_
_entity.id
_entity.type
_entity.pdbx_description
1 polymer ?
#
loop_
_entity_poly.entity_id
_entity_poly.type
_entity_poly.pdbx_seq_one_letter_code
_entity_poly.pdbx_strand_id
1 'polypeptide(L)'
;LHQRPIVPTPDTFSYFIVFQSAHIKPQSVAVYLSGIVRELEDHFPDVRAVRSHPLVVRTLAGCLKCHTSPVQRKTPLCVDDLTFAYDRLHCSTTLNDQLFLAQLYVGFDALLRCDELTWPDLERHQCTRKLSMRHSLTLTAHVLQFTLPSHKADQCGDGNSILVKCTARRNDTVGIMERYITGRNAAFPYHPQLWPTASGNVPTWSWFMRRLHSLFMHAVSGHSMRAGGATAMANSGIIPHLIQ
;
A
#
# COMPACT_ATOMS: atom_id res chain seq x y z
N LEU A 1 33.26 24.07 6.93
CA LEU A 1 32.90 22.67 7.30
C LEU A 1 33.46 22.37 8.69
N HIS A 2 32.63 21.89 9.62
CA HIS A 2 32.79 21.99 11.09
C HIS A 2 33.91 21.12 11.76
N GLN A 3 35.06 20.88 11.11
CA GLN A 3 36.19 20.10 11.68
C GLN A 3 35.78 18.75 12.31
N ARG A 4 34.76 18.09 11.74
CA ARG A 4 34.29 16.79 12.24
C ARG A 4 35.04 15.65 11.55
N PRO A 5 35.26 14.52 12.24
CA PRO A 5 35.84 13.34 11.61
C PRO A 5 34.96 12.85 10.47
N ILE A 6 35.60 12.40 9.39
CA ILE A 6 34.93 11.79 8.22
C ILE A 6 34.37 10.42 8.60
N VAL A 7 35.08 9.71 9.49
CA VAL A 7 34.65 8.41 10.01
C VAL A 7 33.43 8.61 10.93
N PRO A 8 32.33 7.87 10.73
CA PRO A 8 31.19 7.91 11.63
C PRO A 8 31.57 7.55 13.07
N THR A 9 31.24 8.42 14.02
CA THR A 9 31.37 8.16 15.46
C THR A 9 30.01 8.23 16.14
N PRO A 10 29.86 7.66 17.36
CA PRO A 10 28.62 7.76 18.13
C PRO A 10 28.15 9.21 18.31
N ASP A 11 29.07 10.15 18.50
CA ASP A 11 28.76 11.58 18.61
C ASP A 11 28.22 12.16 17.31
N THR A 12 28.82 11.85 16.16
CA THR A 12 28.33 12.35 14.86
C THR A 12 26.90 11.88 14.58
N PHE A 13 26.57 10.62 14.88
CA PHE A 13 25.21 10.09 14.75
C PHE A 13 24.27 10.69 15.78
N SER A 14 24.70 10.86 17.03
CA SER A 14 23.92 11.55 18.07
C SER A 14 23.57 12.98 17.66
N TYR A 15 24.53 13.75 17.16
CA TYR A 15 24.29 15.11 16.67
C TYR A 15 23.35 15.14 15.46
N PHE A 16 23.54 14.21 14.51
CA PHE A 16 22.62 14.07 13.38
C PHE A 16 21.19 13.80 13.85
N ILE A 17 21.02 12.91 14.83
CA ILE A 17 19.70 12.57 15.38
C ILE A 17 19.06 13.80 16.01
N VAL A 18 19.77 14.52 16.89
CA VAL A 18 19.23 15.70 17.58
C VAL A 18 18.85 16.78 16.56
N PHE A 19 19.77 17.09 15.63
CA PHE A 19 19.55 18.10 14.60
C PHE A 19 18.34 17.74 13.72
N GLN A 20 18.29 16.52 13.17
CA GLN A 20 17.19 16.13 12.29
C GLN A 20 15.87 15.99 13.04
N SER A 21 15.88 15.56 14.31
CA SER A 21 14.65 15.44 15.09
C SER A 21 14.00 16.79 15.40
N ALA A 22 14.75 17.90 15.29
CA ALA A 22 14.18 19.25 15.36
C ALA A 22 13.43 19.66 14.08
N HIS A 23 13.70 19.00 12.94
CA HIS A 23 13.16 19.37 11.63
C HIS A 23 12.16 18.34 11.07
N ILE A 24 12.29 17.06 11.44
CA ILE A 24 11.43 15.97 10.98
C ILE A 24 11.07 15.02 12.14
N LYS A 25 10.06 14.17 11.93
CA LYS A 25 9.64 13.19 12.93
C LYS A 25 10.82 12.26 13.31
N PRO A 26 11.11 12.03 14.60
CA PRO A 26 12.22 11.16 15.02
C PRO A 26 12.11 9.72 14.48
N GLN A 27 10.90 9.24 14.22
CA GLN A 27 10.68 7.95 13.55
C GLN A 27 11.30 7.94 12.14
N SER A 28 11.16 9.02 11.38
CA SER A 28 11.81 9.17 10.07
C SER A 28 13.33 9.26 10.21
N VAL A 29 13.82 9.93 11.25
CA VAL A 29 15.26 9.99 11.56
C VAL A 29 15.83 8.60 11.79
N ALA A 30 15.13 7.73 12.52
CA ALA A 30 15.55 6.33 12.72
C ALA A 30 15.66 5.54 11.40
N VAL A 31 14.72 5.77 10.47
CA VAL A 31 14.74 5.16 9.14
C VAL A 31 15.91 5.70 8.32
N TYR A 32 16.11 7.02 8.31
CA TYR A 32 17.23 7.64 7.58
C TYR A 32 18.58 7.20 8.13
N LEU A 33 18.73 7.10 9.45
CA LEU A 33 19.93 6.56 10.07
C LEU A 33 20.18 5.12 9.63
N SER A 34 19.12 4.33 9.41
CA SER A 34 19.25 2.98 8.85
C SER A 34 19.74 2.97 7.41
N GLY A 35 19.21 3.88 6.59
CA GLY A 35 19.67 4.07 5.22
C GLY A 35 21.14 4.50 5.18
N ILE A 36 21.51 5.53 5.95
CA ILE A 36 22.89 6.02 6.05
C ILE A 36 23.84 4.89 6.45
N VAL A 37 23.51 4.12 7.48
CA VAL A 37 24.33 2.99 7.93
C VAL A 37 24.51 1.94 6.83
N ARG A 38 23.46 1.64 6.07
CA ARG A 38 23.53 0.70 4.95
C ARG A 38 24.42 1.20 3.82
N GLU A 39 24.30 2.47 3.44
CA GLU A 39 25.14 3.05 2.36
C GLU A 39 26.61 3.22 2.78
N LEU A 40 26.86 3.44 4.07
CA LEU A 40 28.21 3.63 4.62
C LEU A 40 28.94 2.31 4.93
N GLU A 41 28.23 1.19 4.99
CA GLU A 41 28.78 -0.10 5.43
C GLU A 41 29.96 -0.57 4.55
N ASP A 42 29.88 -0.34 3.24
CA ASP A 42 30.94 -0.69 2.28
C ASP A 42 32.24 0.10 2.52
N HIS A 43 32.15 1.29 3.13
CA HIS A 43 33.28 2.21 3.35
C HIS A 43 33.76 2.22 4.80
N PHE A 44 32.87 1.90 5.75
CA PHE A 44 33.11 1.94 7.19
C PHE A 44 32.51 0.70 7.86
N PRO A 45 33.26 -0.41 7.96
CA PRO A 45 32.73 -1.69 8.47
C PRO A 45 32.11 -1.61 9.87
N ASP A 46 32.65 -0.74 10.73
CA ASP A 46 32.21 -0.56 12.12
C ASP A 46 30.96 0.33 12.27
N VAL A 47 30.42 0.88 11.17
CA VAL A 47 29.29 1.84 11.22
C VAL A 47 28.04 1.25 11.88
N ARG A 48 27.84 -0.07 11.78
CA ARG A 48 26.77 -0.78 12.50
C ARG A 48 27.00 -0.79 14.01
N ALA A 49 28.24 -1.02 14.46
CA ALA A 49 28.60 -0.96 15.87
C ALA A 49 28.38 0.46 16.42
N VAL A 50 28.78 1.48 15.66
CA VAL A 50 28.55 2.89 15.97
C VAL A 50 27.06 3.20 16.10
N ARG A 51 26.22 2.70 15.18
CA ARG A 51 24.76 2.85 15.25
C ARG A 51 24.17 2.21 16.52
N SER A 52 24.66 1.03 16.90
CA SER A 52 24.20 0.31 18.09
C SER A 52 24.77 0.86 19.40
N HIS A 53 25.69 1.83 19.35
CA HIS A 53 26.33 2.39 20.52
C HIS A 53 25.29 2.99 21.49
N PRO A 54 25.42 2.79 22.82
CA PRO A 54 24.45 3.24 23.81
C PRO A 54 24.09 4.73 23.71
N LEU A 55 25.06 5.58 23.36
CA LEU A 55 24.82 7.01 23.13
C LEU A 55 23.78 7.24 22.02
N VAL A 56 23.97 6.62 20.85
CA VAL A 56 23.10 6.79 19.68
C VAL A 56 21.70 6.25 19.98
N VAL A 57 21.61 5.07 20.59
CA VAL A 57 20.33 4.44 20.96
C VAL A 57 19.57 5.30 21.97
N ARG A 58 20.24 5.79 23.01
CA ARG A 58 19.62 6.64 24.04
C ARG A 58 19.21 8.00 23.48
N THR A 59 20.03 8.62 22.63
CA THR A 59 19.69 9.88 21.97
C THR A 59 18.45 9.72 21.10
N LEU A 60 18.38 8.66 20.29
CA LEU A 60 17.20 8.38 19.46
C LEU A 60 15.95 8.14 20.32
N ALA A 61 16.08 7.37 21.40
CA ALA A 61 14.99 7.14 22.35
C ALA A 61 14.53 8.43 23.04
N GLY A 62 15.47 9.31 23.40
CA GLY A 62 15.19 10.64 23.95
C GLY A 62 14.42 11.51 22.98
N CYS A 63 14.90 11.64 21.73
CA CYS A 63 14.21 12.40 20.69
C CYS A 63 12.81 11.83 20.38
N LEU A 64 12.65 10.50 20.34
CA LEU A 64 11.34 9.87 20.19
C LEU A 64 10.38 10.27 21.31
N LYS A 65 10.83 10.28 22.57
CA LYS A 65 10.02 10.71 23.71
C LYS A 65 9.68 12.21 23.65
N CYS A 66 10.67 13.07 23.41
CA CYS A 66 10.47 14.52 23.40
C CYS A 66 9.58 15.02 22.27
N HIS A 67 9.59 14.34 21.11
CA HIS A 67 8.81 14.72 19.93
C HIS A 67 7.74 13.68 19.58
N THR A 68 7.24 12.93 20.58
CA THR A 68 6.11 12.02 20.37
C THR A 68 4.91 12.84 19.90
N SER A 69 4.51 12.61 18.65
CA SER A 69 3.27 13.15 18.10
C SER A 69 2.20 12.06 18.09
N PRO A 70 0.91 12.41 18.32
CA PRO A 70 -0.15 11.43 18.20
C PRO A 70 -0.15 10.84 16.78
N VAL A 71 -0.29 9.52 16.69
CA VAL A 71 -0.37 8.83 15.40
C VAL A 71 -1.70 9.21 14.75
N GLN A 72 -1.64 10.06 13.72
CA GLN A 72 -2.80 10.35 12.89
C GLN A 72 -3.14 9.11 12.05
N ARG A 73 -4.08 8.32 12.53
CA ARG A 73 -4.61 7.16 11.80
C ARG A 73 -5.67 7.64 10.82
N LYS A 74 -5.55 7.21 9.57
CA LYS A 74 -6.61 7.38 8.57
C LYS A 74 -7.78 6.47 8.93
N THR A 75 -9.00 6.93 8.71
CA THR A 75 -10.20 6.17 9.06
C THR A 75 -10.27 4.92 8.19
N PRO A 76 -10.52 3.72 8.75
CA PRO A 76 -10.81 2.53 7.95
C PRO A 76 -12.10 2.75 7.16
N LEU A 77 -12.18 2.19 5.95
CA LEU A 77 -13.46 2.14 5.23
C LEU A 77 -14.39 1.16 5.94
N CYS A 78 -15.69 1.46 5.98
CA CYS A 78 -16.71 0.54 6.46
C CYS A 78 -17.53 -0.06 5.30
N VAL A 79 -18.41 -1.00 5.62
CA VAL A 79 -19.33 -1.61 4.64
C VAL A 79 -20.32 -0.58 4.08
N ASP A 80 -20.70 0.42 4.86
CA ASP A 80 -21.59 1.50 4.40
C ASP A 80 -20.88 2.39 3.37
N ASP A 81 -19.59 2.66 3.54
CA ASP A 81 -18.78 3.41 2.56
C ASP A 81 -18.72 2.67 1.21
N LEU A 82 -18.55 1.34 1.25
CA LEU A 82 -18.57 0.50 0.05
C LEU A 82 -19.94 0.52 -0.63
N THR A 83 -21.01 0.42 0.16
CA THR A 83 -22.39 0.45 -0.34
C THR A 83 -22.67 1.79 -1.01
N PHE A 84 -22.26 2.90 -0.38
CA PHE A 84 -22.33 4.24 -0.96
C PHE A 84 -21.57 4.36 -2.29
N ALA A 85 -20.34 3.84 -2.35
CA ALA A 85 -19.55 3.83 -3.59
C ALA A 85 -20.21 3.00 -4.69
N TYR A 86 -20.81 1.86 -4.34
CA TYR A 86 -21.56 1.02 -5.27
C TYR A 86 -22.78 1.74 -5.80
N ASP A 87 -23.65 2.28 -4.94
CA ASP A 87 -24.87 2.96 -5.37
C ASP A 87 -24.56 4.15 -6.30
N ARG A 88 -23.43 4.85 -6.09
CA ARG A 88 -22.94 5.93 -6.96
C ARG A 88 -22.42 5.46 -8.33
N LEU A 89 -21.70 4.35 -8.37
CA LEU A 89 -20.88 3.98 -9.54
C LEU A 89 -21.36 2.74 -10.30
N HIS A 90 -22.18 1.89 -9.69
CA HIS A 90 -22.59 0.61 -10.29
C HIS A 90 -23.34 0.76 -11.60
N CYS A 91 -24.06 1.85 -11.84
CA CYS A 91 -24.72 2.10 -13.12
C CYS A 91 -23.79 2.70 -14.19
N SER A 92 -22.56 3.10 -13.84
CA SER A 92 -21.66 3.75 -14.78
C SER A 92 -21.23 2.79 -15.90
N THR A 93 -21.22 3.32 -17.12
CA THR A 93 -20.71 2.64 -18.32
C THR A 93 -19.24 2.94 -18.57
N THR A 94 -18.63 3.86 -17.80
CA THR A 94 -17.22 4.21 -18.01
C THR A 94 -16.31 3.12 -17.45
N LEU A 95 -15.31 2.73 -18.24
CA LEU A 95 -14.34 1.72 -17.79
C LEU A 95 -13.57 2.18 -16.54
N ASN A 96 -13.31 3.47 -16.41
CA ASN A 96 -12.60 4.02 -15.25
C ASN A 96 -13.38 3.92 -13.95
N ASP A 97 -14.71 4.11 -13.98
CA ASP A 97 -15.54 3.95 -12.78
C ASP A 97 -15.68 2.47 -12.41
N GLN A 98 -15.83 1.60 -13.40
CA GLN A 98 -15.85 0.14 -13.21
C GLN A 98 -14.52 -0.36 -12.65
N LEU A 99 -13.39 0.12 -13.18
CA LEU A 99 -12.04 -0.17 -12.68
C LEU A 99 -11.91 0.26 -11.22
N PHE A 100 -12.27 1.50 -10.91
CA PHE A 100 -12.14 2.02 -9.56
C PHE A 100 -13.01 1.23 -8.57
N LEU A 101 -14.26 0.93 -8.94
CA LEU A 101 -15.16 0.15 -8.10
C LEU A 101 -14.63 -1.27 -7.88
N ALA A 102 -14.13 -1.93 -8.93
CA ALA A 102 -13.50 -3.25 -8.83
C ALA A 102 -12.27 -3.22 -7.91
N GLN A 103 -11.37 -2.25 -8.08
CA GLN A 103 -10.19 -2.10 -7.21
C GLN A 103 -10.57 -1.83 -5.75
N LEU A 104 -11.59 -1.02 -5.51
CA LEU A 104 -12.07 -0.70 -4.16
C LEU A 104 -12.59 -1.95 -3.44
N TYR A 105 -13.44 -2.73 -4.11
CA TYR A 105 -14.04 -3.95 -3.55
C TYR A 105 -13.02 -5.07 -3.40
N VAL A 106 -12.19 -5.32 -4.42
CA VAL A 106 -11.12 -6.32 -4.33
C VAL A 106 -10.11 -5.93 -3.25
N GLY A 107 -9.73 -4.65 -3.16
CA GLY A 107 -8.80 -4.18 -2.13
C GLY A 107 -9.35 -4.34 -0.71
N PHE A 108 -10.66 -4.17 -0.53
CA PHE A 108 -11.32 -4.37 0.76
C PHE A 108 -11.48 -5.86 1.10
N ASP A 109 -12.06 -6.66 0.21
CA ASP A 109 -12.38 -8.07 0.48
C ASP A 109 -11.15 -8.97 0.52
N ALA A 110 -10.11 -8.67 -0.27
CA ALA A 110 -8.85 -9.41 -0.27
C ALA A 110 -7.75 -8.77 0.60
N LEU A 111 -8.07 -7.72 1.37
CA LEU A 111 -7.13 -7.04 2.27
C LEU A 111 -5.88 -6.50 1.55
N LEU A 112 -6.03 -6.13 0.28
CA LEU A 112 -4.91 -5.63 -0.52
C LEU A 112 -4.56 -4.21 -0.14
N ARG A 113 -3.29 -3.90 -0.29
CA ARG A 113 -2.78 -2.55 -0.23
C ARG A 113 -3.00 -1.86 -1.57
N CYS A 114 -3.16 -0.55 -1.51
CA CYS A 114 -3.38 0.25 -2.71
C CYS A 114 -2.23 0.12 -3.73
N ASP A 115 -0.99 -0.05 -3.28
CA ASP A 115 0.19 -0.23 -4.13
C ASP A 115 0.27 -1.61 -4.82
N GLU A 116 -0.56 -2.58 -4.42
CA GLU A 116 -0.70 -3.86 -5.13
C GLU A 116 -1.66 -3.76 -6.32
N LEU A 117 -2.55 -2.75 -6.30
CA LEU A 117 -3.56 -2.48 -7.33
C LEU A 117 -3.17 -1.33 -8.25
N THR A 118 -2.27 -0.46 -7.81
CA THR A 118 -1.90 0.78 -8.51
C THR A 118 -0.42 0.81 -8.86
N TRP A 119 -0.09 1.67 -9.81
CA TRP A 119 1.27 1.92 -10.22
C TRP A 119 1.86 3.12 -9.43
N PRO A 120 3.12 3.07 -8.96
CA PRO A 120 3.77 4.25 -8.36
C PRO A 120 3.74 5.48 -9.28
N ASP A 121 3.46 6.66 -8.73
CA ASP A 121 3.45 7.92 -9.49
C ASP A 121 4.83 8.28 -10.07
N LEU A 122 5.90 7.94 -9.34
CA LEU A 122 7.28 8.21 -9.77
C LEU A 122 7.80 7.11 -10.69
N GLU A 123 8.14 7.47 -11.93
CA GLU A 123 8.64 6.56 -12.98
C GLU A 123 9.82 5.69 -12.53
N ARG A 124 10.77 6.23 -11.76
CA ARG A 124 11.91 5.43 -11.26
C ARG A 124 11.53 4.28 -10.32
N HIS A 125 10.33 4.28 -9.74
CA HIS A 125 9.84 3.20 -8.87
C HIS A 125 8.93 2.22 -9.62
N GLN A 126 8.70 2.46 -10.90
CA GLN A 126 7.81 1.70 -11.75
C GLN A 126 8.47 0.39 -12.18
N CYS A 127 7.75 -0.72 -12.02
CA CYS A 127 8.25 -2.03 -12.42
C CYS A 127 7.10 -2.90 -12.94
N THR A 128 7.16 -3.24 -14.22
CA THR A 128 6.15 -4.08 -14.89
C THR A 128 6.03 -5.46 -14.26
N ARG A 129 7.12 -5.98 -13.70
CA ARG A 129 7.15 -7.27 -13.00
C ARG A 129 6.27 -7.29 -11.75
N LYS A 130 5.91 -6.13 -11.19
CA LYS A 130 5.09 -6.03 -9.98
C LYS A 130 3.58 -5.96 -10.26
N LEU A 131 3.17 -5.99 -11.53
CA LEU A 131 1.78 -5.80 -11.91
C LEU A 131 1.02 -7.11 -11.98
N SER A 132 -0.22 -7.08 -11.48
CA SER A 132 -1.18 -8.16 -11.73
C SER A 132 -1.45 -8.31 -13.22
N MET A 133 -1.35 -9.54 -13.73
CA MET A 133 -1.53 -9.84 -15.15
C MET A 133 -2.91 -10.43 -15.41
N ARG A 134 -3.52 -10.06 -16.56
CA ARG A 134 -4.85 -10.53 -16.96
C ARG A 134 -4.92 -12.04 -17.15
N HIS A 135 -3.84 -12.69 -17.61
CA HIS A 135 -3.83 -14.15 -17.81
C HIS A 135 -3.82 -14.94 -16.49
N SER A 136 -3.42 -14.31 -15.37
CA SER A 136 -3.48 -14.95 -14.05
C SER A 136 -4.90 -14.95 -13.46
N LEU A 137 -5.81 -14.14 -14.02
CA LEU A 137 -7.17 -14.02 -13.54
C LEU A 137 -8.00 -15.23 -13.97
N THR A 138 -8.51 -15.94 -12.96
CA THR A 138 -9.62 -16.89 -13.08
C THR A 138 -10.86 -16.27 -12.47
N LEU A 139 -11.93 -16.16 -13.26
CA LEU A 139 -13.20 -15.63 -12.82
C LEU A 139 -14.30 -16.64 -13.15
N THR A 140 -15.07 -17.00 -12.13
CA THR A 140 -16.24 -17.89 -12.23
C THR A 140 -17.42 -17.22 -11.52
N ALA A 141 -18.61 -17.81 -11.63
CA ALA A 141 -19.80 -17.32 -10.91
C ALA A 141 -19.64 -17.29 -9.38
N HIS A 142 -18.65 -18.00 -8.82
CA HIS A 142 -18.47 -18.15 -7.37
C HIS A 142 -17.16 -17.62 -6.84
N VAL A 143 -16.17 -17.42 -7.71
CA VAL A 143 -14.80 -17.18 -7.29
C VAL A 143 -14.12 -16.22 -8.25
N LEU A 144 -13.45 -15.24 -7.66
CA LEU A 144 -12.44 -14.40 -8.26
C LEU A 144 -11.07 -14.83 -7.73
N GLN A 145 -10.15 -15.18 -8.63
CA GLN A 145 -8.78 -15.52 -8.27
C GLN A 145 -7.78 -14.88 -9.22
N PHE A 146 -6.68 -14.31 -8.71
CA PHE A 146 -5.56 -13.84 -9.53
C PHE A 146 -4.25 -13.82 -8.73
N THR A 147 -3.12 -13.71 -9.42
CA THR A 147 -1.80 -13.75 -8.79
C THR A 147 -1.19 -12.35 -8.70
N LEU A 148 -0.72 -11.99 -7.50
CA LEU A 148 0.19 -10.87 -7.27
C LEU A 148 1.63 -11.36 -7.50
N PRO A 149 2.40 -10.75 -8.42
CA PRO A 149 3.75 -11.25 -8.75
C PRO A 149 4.77 -11.12 -7.63
N SER A 150 4.63 -10.11 -6.78
CA SER A 150 5.54 -9.89 -5.65
C SER A 150 4.89 -8.95 -4.65
N HIS A 151 5.10 -9.19 -3.36
CA HIS A 151 4.71 -8.27 -2.30
C HIS A 151 5.93 -7.97 -1.41
N LYS A 152 5.92 -6.86 -0.66
CA LYS A 152 7.06 -6.41 0.16
C LYS A 152 7.56 -7.42 1.20
N ALA A 153 6.74 -8.42 1.55
CA ALA A 153 7.08 -9.49 2.49
C ALA A 153 7.49 -10.81 1.79
N ASP A 154 7.41 -10.87 0.47
CA ASP A 154 7.77 -12.04 -0.32
C ASP A 154 9.25 -11.93 -0.73
N GLN A 155 10.10 -12.56 0.07
CA GLN A 155 11.55 -12.55 -0.12
C GLN A 155 11.99 -13.45 -1.28
N CYS A 156 11.18 -14.46 -1.63
CA CYS A 156 11.48 -15.43 -2.69
C CYS A 156 10.91 -15.01 -4.05
N GLY A 157 9.91 -14.13 -4.07
CA GLY A 157 9.26 -13.68 -5.31
C GLY A 157 8.32 -14.74 -5.90
N ASP A 158 7.82 -15.66 -5.06
CA ASP A 158 6.91 -16.73 -5.47
C ASP A 158 5.50 -16.18 -5.80
N GLY A 159 5.24 -14.94 -5.40
CA GLY A 159 3.96 -14.26 -5.58
C GLY A 159 2.93 -14.71 -4.54
N ASN A 160 1.74 -14.14 -4.63
CA ASN A 160 0.61 -14.52 -3.77
C ASN A 160 -0.66 -14.71 -4.61
N SER A 161 -1.39 -15.80 -4.36
CA SER A 161 -2.67 -16.04 -5.00
C SER A 161 -3.78 -15.39 -4.17
N ILE A 162 -4.44 -14.41 -4.76
CA ILE A 162 -5.59 -13.74 -4.16
C ILE A 162 -6.84 -14.51 -4.53
N LEU A 163 -7.67 -14.82 -3.53
CA LEU A 163 -8.92 -15.56 -3.68
C LEU A 163 -10.06 -14.80 -2.98
N VAL A 164 -11.07 -14.41 -3.74
CA VAL A 164 -12.30 -13.80 -3.21
C VAL A 164 -13.48 -14.66 -3.63
N LYS A 165 -14.29 -15.08 -2.65
CA LYS A 165 -15.51 -15.84 -2.90
C LYS A 165 -16.70 -14.90 -3.09
N CYS A 166 -17.65 -15.30 -3.93
CA CYS A 166 -18.91 -14.60 -4.07
C CYS A 166 -19.63 -14.54 -2.71
N THR A 167 -20.37 -13.47 -2.49
CA THR A 167 -21.23 -13.32 -1.31
C THR A 167 -22.68 -13.14 -1.78
N ALA A 168 -23.65 -13.38 -0.90
CA ALA A 168 -25.06 -13.14 -1.22
C ALA A 168 -25.43 -11.64 -1.22
N ARG A 169 -24.46 -10.74 -1.15
CA ARG A 169 -24.69 -9.30 -1.13
C ARG A 169 -24.99 -8.80 -2.54
N ARG A 170 -25.83 -7.76 -2.66
CA ARG A 170 -26.12 -7.10 -3.96
C ARG A 170 -24.87 -6.53 -4.62
N ASN A 171 -23.92 -6.07 -3.81
CA ASN A 171 -22.65 -5.48 -4.22
C ASN A 171 -21.52 -6.50 -4.10
N ASP A 172 -21.71 -7.71 -4.64
CA ASP A 172 -20.70 -8.74 -4.56
C ASP A 172 -19.48 -8.40 -5.45
N THR A 173 -18.29 -8.70 -4.93
CA THR A 173 -17.02 -8.39 -5.61
C THR A 173 -16.84 -9.17 -6.91
N VAL A 174 -17.40 -10.37 -7.03
CA VAL A 174 -17.27 -11.22 -8.23
C VAL A 174 -18.05 -10.59 -9.40
N GLY A 175 -19.30 -10.18 -9.18
CA GLY A 175 -20.14 -9.52 -10.17
C GLY A 175 -19.61 -8.14 -10.57
N ILE A 176 -19.10 -7.36 -9.60
CA ILE A 176 -18.42 -6.08 -9.90
C ILE A 176 -17.20 -6.32 -10.80
N MET A 177 -16.40 -7.35 -10.50
CA MET A 177 -15.22 -7.69 -11.27
C MET A 177 -15.58 -8.23 -12.66
N GLU A 178 -16.63 -9.03 -12.79
CA GLU A 178 -17.13 -9.53 -14.07
C GLU A 178 -17.50 -8.39 -15.01
N ARG A 179 -18.22 -7.39 -14.49
CA ARG A 179 -18.57 -6.19 -15.26
C ARG A 179 -17.34 -5.44 -15.73
N TYR A 180 -16.37 -5.21 -14.85
CA TYR A 180 -15.12 -4.55 -15.21
C TYR A 180 -14.36 -5.34 -16.28
N ILE A 181 -14.23 -6.66 -16.13
CA ILE A 181 -13.48 -7.51 -17.06
C ILE A 181 -14.15 -7.57 -18.43
N THR A 182 -15.48 -7.55 -18.49
CA THR A 182 -16.22 -7.47 -19.75
C THR A 182 -15.87 -6.18 -20.50
N GLY A 183 -15.96 -5.02 -19.82
CA GLY A 183 -15.61 -3.73 -20.43
C GLY A 183 -14.12 -3.64 -20.80
N ARG A 184 -13.25 -4.15 -19.93
CA ARG A 184 -11.79 -4.19 -20.13
C ARG A 184 -11.41 -5.05 -21.33
N ASN A 185 -11.98 -6.23 -21.46
CA ASN A 185 -11.68 -7.14 -22.58
C ASN A 185 -12.23 -6.60 -23.91
N ALA A 186 -13.38 -5.89 -23.89
CA ALA A 186 -13.90 -5.22 -25.08
C ALA A 186 -12.99 -4.08 -25.56
N ALA A 187 -12.49 -3.25 -24.63
CA ALA A 187 -11.62 -2.11 -24.95
C ALA A 187 -10.16 -2.53 -25.23
N PHE A 188 -9.66 -3.53 -24.52
CA PHE A 188 -8.24 -3.92 -24.48
C PHE A 188 -8.04 -5.44 -24.57
N PRO A 189 -8.37 -6.09 -25.70
CA PRO A 189 -8.29 -7.55 -25.85
C PRO A 189 -6.88 -8.11 -25.61
N TYR A 190 -5.85 -7.40 -26.08
CA TYR A 190 -4.46 -7.88 -26.08
C TYR A 190 -3.58 -7.28 -24.99
N HIS A 191 -4.13 -6.42 -24.14
CA HIS A 191 -3.34 -5.76 -23.11
C HIS A 191 -3.02 -6.77 -22.00
N PRO A 192 -1.77 -6.89 -21.50
CA PRO A 192 -1.42 -7.94 -20.54
C PRO A 192 -1.80 -7.59 -19.09
N GLN A 193 -1.87 -6.31 -18.73
CA GLN A 193 -2.14 -5.86 -17.36
C GLN A 193 -3.60 -6.10 -16.97
N LEU A 194 -3.85 -6.48 -15.72
CA LEU A 194 -5.20 -6.73 -15.21
C LEU A 194 -6.02 -5.44 -15.07
N TRP A 195 -5.37 -4.33 -14.71
CA TRP A 195 -6.01 -3.09 -14.30
C TRP A 195 -5.80 -1.91 -15.28
N PRO A 196 -6.02 -2.00 -16.61
CA PRO A 196 -5.91 -0.83 -17.47
C PRO A 196 -7.08 0.13 -17.22
N THR A 197 -6.75 1.43 -17.23
CA THR A 197 -7.70 2.54 -17.33
C THR A 197 -8.25 2.64 -18.75
N ALA A 198 -9.24 3.51 -18.97
CA ALA A 198 -9.79 3.80 -20.30
C ALA A 198 -8.76 4.33 -21.32
N SER A 199 -7.59 4.81 -20.88
CA SER A 199 -6.49 5.21 -21.77
C SER A 199 -5.46 4.10 -22.03
N GLY A 200 -5.68 2.88 -21.52
CA GLY A 200 -4.77 1.73 -21.62
C GLY A 200 -3.66 1.72 -20.56
N ASN A 201 -3.40 2.85 -19.91
CA ASN A 201 -2.40 2.92 -18.84
C ASN A 201 -2.92 2.28 -17.55
N VAL A 202 -2.02 1.75 -16.73
CA VAL A 202 -2.39 1.28 -15.37
C VAL A 202 -2.62 2.49 -14.47
N PRO A 203 -3.64 2.46 -13.58
CA PRO A 203 -3.92 3.57 -12.69
C PRO A 203 -2.76 3.79 -11.75
N THR A 204 -2.34 5.03 -11.63
CA THR A 204 -1.34 5.41 -10.63
C THR A 204 -1.98 5.54 -9.24
N TRP A 205 -1.13 5.59 -8.21
CA TRP A 205 -1.60 5.84 -6.85
C TRP A 205 -2.40 7.16 -6.76
N SER A 206 -1.92 8.25 -7.38
CA SER A 206 -2.65 9.52 -7.42
C SER A 206 -3.97 9.43 -8.19
N TRP A 207 -4.06 8.61 -9.25
CA TRP A 207 -5.32 8.35 -9.94
C TRP A 207 -6.35 7.74 -9.00
N PHE A 208 -5.96 6.71 -8.23
CA PHE A 208 -6.85 6.02 -7.31
C PHE A 208 -7.28 6.94 -6.17
N MET A 209 -6.33 7.66 -5.58
CA MET A 209 -6.59 8.55 -4.44
C MET A 209 -7.50 9.72 -4.82
N ARG A 210 -7.35 10.30 -6.02
CA ARG A 210 -8.28 11.34 -6.50
C ARG A 210 -9.71 10.84 -6.55
N ARG A 211 -9.93 9.61 -7.02
CA ARG A 211 -11.26 8.99 -7.07
C ARG A 211 -11.79 8.66 -5.69
N LEU A 212 -10.94 8.11 -4.82
CA LEU A 212 -11.30 7.82 -3.43
C LEU A 212 -11.73 9.08 -2.67
N HIS A 213 -10.96 10.17 -2.77
CA HIS A 213 -11.27 11.46 -2.12
C HIS A 213 -12.44 12.19 -2.77
N SER A 214 -12.78 11.89 -4.03
CA SER A 214 -13.99 12.43 -4.66
C SER A 214 -15.28 11.82 -4.11
N LEU A 215 -15.22 10.58 -3.58
CA LEU A 215 -16.36 9.90 -2.99
C LEU A 215 -16.49 10.16 -1.49
N PHE A 216 -15.37 10.16 -0.77
CA PHE A 216 -15.36 10.20 0.68
C PHE A 216 -14.76 11.51 1.18
N MET A 217 -15.54 12.28 1.95
CA MET A 217 -15.11 13.56 2.52
C MET A 217 -14.32 13.41 3.82
N HIS A 218 -14.30 12.21 4.42
CA HIS A 218 -13.57 11.93 5.65
C HIS A 218 -12.14 11.44 5.35
N ALA A 219 -11.29 11.35 6.38
CA ALA A 219 -9.85 11.14 6.24
C ALA A 219 -9.45 9.70 5.83
N VAL A 220 -9.81 9.30 4.60
CA VAL A 220 -9.43 8.02 3.99
C VAL A 220 -8.10 8.10 3.23
N SER A 221 -7.46 6.95 3.07
CA SER A 221 -6.24 6.79 2.29
C SER A 221 -6.14 5.38 1.70
N GLY A 222 -5.08 5.09 0.94
CA GLY A 222 -4.84 3.74 0.41
C GLY A 222 -4.77 2.62 1.47
N HIS A 223 -4.47 2.94 2.73
CA HIS A 223 -4.48 1.95 3.83
C HIS A 223 -5.88 1.68 4.40
N SER A 224 -6.85 2.56 4.12
CA SER A 224 -8.20 2.49 4.67
C SER A 224 -8.98 1.27 4.17
N MET A 225 -8.71 0.80 2.95
CA MET A 225 -9.30 -0.43 2.40
C MET A 225 -8.90 -1.65 3.23
N ARG A 226 -7.59 -1.92 3.33
CA ARG A 226 -7.08 -3.08 4.10
C ARG A 226 -7.48 -3.02 5.57
N ALA A 227 -7.38 -1.85 6.21
CA ALA A 227 -7.78 -1.69 7.60
C ALA A 227 -9.30 -1.90 7.80
N GLY A 228 -10.10 -1.41 6.85
CA GLY A 228 -11.55 -1.59 6.81
C GLY A 228 -11.96 -3.05 6.64
N GLY A 229 -11.41 -3.73 5.63
CA GLY A 229 -11.65 -5.14 5.38
C GLY A 229 -11.29 -6.01 6.57
N ALA A 230 -10.13 -5.79 7.18
CA ALA A 230 -9.69 -6.54 8.35
C ALA A 230 -10.65 -6.36 9.54
N THR A 231 -11.14 -5.13 9.74
CA THR A 231 -12.11 -4.81 10.80
C THR A 231 -13.46 -5.48 10.50
N ALA A 232 -13.93 -5.45 9.26
CA ALA A 232 -15.18 -6.09 8.86
C ALA A 232 -15.13 -7.62 9.01
N MET A 233 -13.99 -8.24 8.67
CA MET A 233 -13.75 -9.67 8.88
C MET A 233 -13.75 -10.03 10.37
N ALA A 234 -13.06 -9.25 11.20
CA ALA A 234 -13.05 -9.45 12.65
C ALA A 234 -14.46 -9.31 13.25
N ASN A 235 -15.22 -8.28 12.84
CA ASN A 235 -16.61 -8.09 13.26
C ASN A 235 -17.54 -9.21 12.79
N SER A 236 -17.20 -9.90 11.70
CA SER A 236 -17.92 -11.08 11.20
C SER A 236 -17.53 -12.37 11.92
N GLY A 237 -16.66 -12.31 12.93
CA GLY A 237 -16.24 -13.47 13.73
C GLY A 237 -15.08 -14.27 13.14
N ILE A 238 -14.40 -13.76 12.11
CA ILE A 238 -13.21 -14.44 11.56
C ILE A 238 -12.06 -14.36 12.57
N ILE A 239 -11.40 -15.49 12.80
CA ILE A 239 -10.33 -15.60 13.79
C ILE A 239 -9.13 -14.75 13.34
N PRO A 240 -8.50 -13.94 14.22
CA PRO A 240 -7.45 -13.00 13.83
C PRO A 240 -6.27 -13.59 13.05
N HIS A 241 -5.88 -14.84 13.30
CA HIS A 241 -4.76 -15.48 12.59
C HIS A 241 -5.05 -15.76 11.10
N LEU A 242 -6.33 -15.72 10.68
CA LEU A 242 -6.73 -15.87 9.28
C LEU A 242 -6.83 -14.52 8.54
N ILE A 243 -6.71 -13.39 9.24
CA ILE A 243 -6.83 -12.03 8.70
C ILE A 243 -5.44 -11.41 8.41
N GLN A 244 -4.38 -11.93 9.04
CA GLN A 244 -3.04 -11.32 9.08
C GLN A 244 -2.27 -11.39 7.76
#